data_AF-A0A6N2YBJ1-F1
#
_entry.id   AF-A0A6N2YBJ1-F1
#
_cell.length_a   1.000
_cell.length_b   1.000
_cell.length_c   1.000
_cell.angle_alpha   90.00
_cell.angle_beta   90.00
_cell.angle_gamma   90.00
#
_symmetry.space_group_name_H-M   'P 1'
#
loop_
_entity.id
_entity.type
_entity.pdbx_description
1 polymer ?
#
loop_
_entity_poly.entity_id
_entity_poly.type
_entity_poly.pdbx_seq_one_letter_code
_entity_poly.pdbx_strand_id
1 'polypeptide(L)'
;MLTIRDKALEEKLKQLRKAIEIVGGNSFLSNLESDEELAAFIINNALSDSSEGLEIQGKNYALNNLLKIKINYEKNYIKTKKVFLQKITYKINKYNTYLDSLIRKYKKNGGIEEYRAIKQEIEERYLKDINDFILSEIEINEDIVNTYYGEYLISKKEDFINSIISNLI
;
A
#
# COMPACT_ATOMS: atom_id res chain seq x y z
N MET A 1 -9.33 -28.31 -7.55
CA MET A 1 -9.42 -26.84 -7.66
C MET A 1 -10.69 -26.42 -6.95
N LEU A 2 -10.58 -25.59 -5.90
CA LEU A 2 -11.74 -25.02 -5.23
C LEU A 2 -12.32 -23.96 -6.19
N THR A 3 -13.63 -23.85 -6.32
CA THR A 3 -14.25 -22.81 -7.16
C THR A 3 -15.24 -22.06 -6.29
N ILE A 4 -14.99 -20.77 -6.10
CA ILE A 4 -15.89 -19.93 -5.33
C ILE A 4 -16.95 -19.40 -6.29
N ARG A 5 -18.23 -19.59 -5.94
CA ARG A 5 -19.38 -19.03 -6.67
C ARG A 5 -20.19 -18.05 -5.83
N ASP A 6 -19.75 -17.84 -4.59
CA ASP A 6 -20.36 -16.95 -3.63
C ASP A 6 -19.64 -15.60 -3.66
N LYS A 7 -20.32 -14.59 -4.20
CA LYS A 7 -19.79 -13.22 -4.29
C LYS A 7 -19.45 -12.60 -2.93
N ALA A 8 -20.17 -12.96 -1.88
CA ALA A 8 -19.90 -12.44 -0.54
C ALA A 8 -18.61 -13.06 0.02
N LEU A 9 -18.33 -14.33 -0.29
CA LEU A 9 -17.07 -14.99 0.07
C LEU A 9 -15.89 -14.45 -0.74
N GLU A 10 -16.06 -14.25 -2.05
CA GLU A 10 -15.04 -13.60 -2.90
C GLU A 10 -14.65 -12.24 -2.34
N GLU A 11 -15.62 -11.39 -2.00
CA GLU A 11 -15.33 -10.08 -1.43
C GLU A 11 -14.59 -10.19 -0.09
N LYS A 12 -14.98 -11.12 0.79
CA LYS A 12 -14.25 -11.35 2.05
C LYS A 12 -12.80 -11.75 1.83
N LEU A 13 -12.51 -12.58 0.82
CA LEU A 13 -11.16 -12.99 0.47
C LEU A 13 -10.34 -11.82 -0.09
N LYS A 14 -10.94 -10.99 -0.94
CA LYS A 14 -10.30 -9.73 -1.40
C LYS A 14 -9.99 -8.79 -0.23
N GLN A 15 -10.89 -8.67 0.74
CA GLN A 15 -10.65 -7.86 1.94
C GLN A 15 -9.54 -8.46 2.80
N LEU A 16 -9.45 -9.78 2.89
CA LEU A 16 -8.37 -10.46 3.61
C LEU A 16 -7.02 -10.32 2.90
N ARG A 17 -6.96 -10.44 1.56
CA ARG A 17 -5.73 -10.16 0.78
C ARG A 17 -5.18 -8.78 1.10
N LYS A 18 -6.04 -7.75 1.05
CA LYS A 18 -5.65 -6.38 1.45
C LYS A 18 -5.11 -6.33 2.87
N ALA A 19 -5.75 -7.04 3.80
CA ALA A 19 -5.32 -7.07 5.19
C ALA A 19 -3.96 -7.74 5.40
N ILE A 20 -3.69 -8.84 4.68
CA ILE A 20 -2.40 -9.54 4.67
C ILE A 20 -1.31 -8.64 4.09
N GLU A 21 -1.62 -7.95 2.98
CA GLU A 21 -0.69 -7.03 2.33
C GLU A 21 -0.27 -5.88 3.27
N ILE A 22 -1.22 -5.26 3.97
CA ILE A 22 -1.00 -4.14 4.91
C ILE A 22 0.04 -4.48 5.99
N VAL A 23 0.12 -5.74 6.43
CA VAL A 23 1.07 -6.18 7.46
C VAL A 23 2.36 -6.79 6.88
N GLY A 24 2.63 -6.58 5.58
CA GLY A 24 3.85 -7.04 4.92
C GLY A 24 3.79 -8.46 4.35
N GLY A 25 2.59 -9.05 4.22
CA GLY A 25 2.38 -10.40 3.71
C GLY A 25 2.36 -10.50 2.18
N ASN A 26 2.83 -9.50 1.45
CA ASN A 26 2.80 -9.52 -0.02
C ASN A 26 3.62 -10.69 -0.60
N SER A 27 4.78 -11.03 -0.02
CA SER A 27 5.56 -12.21 -0.42
C SER A 27 4.84 -13.55 -0.16
N PHE A 28 3.95 -13.59 0.83
CA PHE A 28 3.07 -14.74 1.04
C PHE A 28 1.99 -14.79 -0.04
N LEU A 29 1.36 -13.63 -0.34
CA LEU A 29 0.32 -13.53 -1.36
C LEU A 29 0.83 -13.80 -2.77
N SER A 30 2.10 -13.48 -3.07
CA SER A 30 2.69 -13.75 -4.39
C SER A 30 2.84 -15.23 -4.70
N ASN A 31 2.83 -16.10 -3.67
CA ASN A 31 2.80 -17.55 -3.84
C ASN A 31 1.37 -18.10 -4.04
N LEU A 32 0.35 -17.23 -3.98
CA LEU A 32 -1.06 -17.59 -4.12
C LEU A 32 -1.63 -16.89 -5.36
N GLU A 33 -1.76 -17.63 -6.46
CA GLU A 33 -2.16 -17.10 -7.77
C GLU A 33 -3.64 -16.67 -7.81
N SER A 34 -4.46 -17.14 -6.86
CA SER A 34 -5.92 -16.91 -6.88
C SER A 34 -6.58 -16.80 -5.49
N ASP A 35 -7.76 -16.18 -5.41
CA ASP A 35 -8.55 -16.11 -4.17
C ASP A 35 -8.96 -17.51 -3.68
N GLU A 36 -9.14 -18.45 -4.61
CA GLU A 36 -9.41 -19.87 -4.36
C GLU A 36 -8.25 -20.55 -3.61
N GLU A 37 -7.01 -20.23 -3.95
CA GLU A 37 -5.83 -20.77 -3.25
C GLU A 37 -5.71 -20.20 -1.83
N LEU A 38 -6.01 -18.92 -1.65
CA LEU A 38 -6.10 -18.33 -0.32
C LEU A 38 -7.20 -18.99 0.51
N ALA A 39 -8.37 -19.25 -0.08
CA ALA A 39 -9.45 -19.97 0.60
C ALA A 39 -9.05 -21.39 0.97
N ALA A 40 -8.40 -22.12 0.06
CA ALA A 40 -7.89 -23.47 0.31
C ALA A 40 -6.85 -23.47 1.44
N PHE A 41 -5.93 -22.50 1.46
CA PHE A 41 -4.96 -22.33 2.53
C PHE A 41 -5.66 -22.14 3.89
N ILE A 42 -6.63 -21.24 3.96
CA ILE A 42 -7.37 -20.95 5.20
C ILE A 42 -8.13 -22.18 5.70
N ILE A 43 -8.80 -22.90 4.79
CA ILE A 43 -9.55 -24.12 5.15
C ILE A 43 -8.59 -25.19 5.67
N ASN A 44 -7.49 -25.44 4.96
CA ASN A 44 -6.50 -26.44 5.39
C ASN A 44 -5.88 -26.09 6.73
N ASN A 45 -5.57 -24.81 6.96
CA ASN A 45 -5.08 -24.33 8.25
C ASN A 45 -6.13 -24.50 9.36
N ALA A 46 -7.39 -24.16 9.11
CA ALA A 46 -8.47 -24.31 10.09
C ALA A 46 -8.81 -25.79 10.43
N LEU A 47 -8.57 -26.70 9.49
CA LEU A 47 -8.77 -28.14 9.67
C LEU A 47 -7.55 -28.86 10.26
N SER A 48 -6.41 -28.18 10.41
CA SER A 48 -5.23 -28.73 11.07
C SER A 48 -5.36 -28.66 12.59
N ASP A 49 -4.82 -29.67 13.30
CA ASP A 49 -4.87 -29.75 14.77
C ASP A 49 -4.13 -28.59 15.47
N SER A 50 -3.31 -27.86 14.72
CA SER A 50 -2.59 -26.66 15.10
C SER A 50 -3.11 -25.46 14.29
N SER A 51 -4.35 -25.01 14.56
CA SER A 51 -4.88 -23.76 13.98
C SER A 51 -4.05 -22.57 14.47
N GLU A 52 -2.90 -22.41 13.85
CA GLU A 52 -1.99 -21.29 14.01
C GLU A 52 -2.40 -20.25 12.97
N GLY A 53 -2.33 -18.97 13.33
CA GLY A 53 -2.69 -17.90 12.41
C GLY A 53 -1.81 -17.84 11.16
N LEU A 54 -1.82 -16.70 10.49
CA LEU A 54 -0.87 -16.41 9.42
C LEU A 54 0.42 -15.85 10.01
N GLU A 55 1.54 -16.54 9.81
CA GLU A 55 2.86 -15.99 10.12
C GLU A 55 3.29 -15.01 9.02
N ILE A 56 3.45 -13.74 9.38
CA ILE A 56 3.89 -12.68 8.49
C ILE A 56 4.98 -11.89 9.21
N GLN A 57 6.15 -11.79 8.60
CA GLN A 57 7.33 -11.13 9.18
C GLN A 57 7.68 -11.64 10.60
N GLY A 58 7.58 -12.95 10.84
CA GLY A 58 7.85 -13.54 12.15
C GLY A 58 6.79 -13.24 13.23
N LYS A 59 5.65 -12.66 12.84
CA LYS A 59 4.50 -12.39 13.73
C LYS A 59 3.31 -13.25 13.31
N ASN A 60 2.70 -13.92 14.27
CA ASN A 60 1.50 -14.72 14.03
C ASN A 60 0.22 -13.89 14.17
N TYR A 61 -0.57 -13.84 13.10
CA TYR A 61 -1.82 -13.09 13.04
C TYR A 61 -3.03 -14.01 12.94
N ALA A 62 -3.95 -13.91 13.90
CA ALA A 62 -5.28 -14.47 13.72
C ALA A 62 -6.03 -13.73 12.58
N LEU A 63 -6.79 -14.46 11.77
CA LEU A 63 -7.49 -13.90 10.60
C LEU A 63 -8.43 -12.74 10.96
N ASN A 64 -9.13 -12.84 12.08
CA ASN A 64 -10.00 -11.78 12.58
C ASN A 64 -9.23 -10.52 12.98
N ASN A 65 -7.99 -10.65 13.45
CA ASN A 65 -7.14 -9.52 13.80
C ASN A 65 -6.60 -8.82 12.54
N LEU A 66 -6.28 -9.54 11.47
CA LEU A 66 -5.90 -8.94 10.18
C LEU A 66 -6.99 -7.99 9.67
N LEU A 67 -8.25 -8.40 9.68
CA LEU A 67 -9.36 -7.56 9.24
C LEU A 67 -9.51 -6.30 10.11
N LYS A 68 -9.28 -6.41 11.43
CA LYS A 68 -9.26 -5.25 12.34
C LYS A 68 -8.12 -4.29 12.01
N ILE A 69 -6.91 -4.82 11.78
CA ILE A 69 -5.73 -4.03 11.39
C ILE A 69 -6.02 -3.28 10.10
N LYS A 70 -6.58 -3.95 9.07
CA LYS A 70 -7.00 -3.29 7.83
C LYS A 70 -7.92 -2.10 8.07
N ILE A 71 -8.98 -2.29 8.86
CA ILE A 71 -9.96 -1.23 9.15
C ILE A 71 -9.26 -0.06 9.86
N ASN A 72 -8.35 -0.36 10.79
CA ASN A 72 -7.58 0.66 11.50
C ASN A 72 -6.64 1.42 10.57
N TYR A 73 -5.92 0.71 9.70
CA TYR A 73 -5.06 1.28 8.67
C TYR A 73 -5.84 2.23 7.76
N GLU A 74 -7.00 1.83 7.24
CA GLU A 74 -7.82 2.67 6.36
C GLU A 74 -8.32 3.95 7.07
N LYS A 75 -8.71 3.84 8.34
CA LYS A 75 -9.07 5.00 9.17
C LYS A 75 -7.87 5.92 9.39
N ASN A 76 -6.72 5.35 9.73
CA ASN A 76 -5.48 6.09 9.97
C ASN A 76 -5.03 6.80 8.70
N TYR A 77 -5.02 6.11 7.55
CA TYR A 77 -4.72 6.66 6.24
C TYR A 77 -5.53 7.93 5.99
N ILE A 78 -6.86 7.89 6.15
CA ILE A 78 -7.71 9.08 5.95
C ILE A 78 -7.37 10.19 6.95
N LYS A 79 -7.23 9.83 8.23
CA LYS A 79 -7.01 10.80 9.33
C LYS A 79 -5.66 11.53 9.20
N THR A 80 -4.60 10.83 8.83
CA THR A 80 -3.23 11.36 8.83
C THR A 80 -2.76 11.82 7.45
N LYS A 81 -3.45 11.45 6.35
CA LYS A 81 -3.11 11.86 4.97
C LYS A 81 -2.84 13.35 4.86
N LYS A 82 -3.69 14.20 5.44
CA LYS A 82 -3.54 15.67 5.37
C LYS A 82 -2.21 16.14 5.98
N VAL A 83 -1.81 15.55 7.10
CA VAL A 83 -0.58 15.93 7.82
C VAL A 83 0.66 15.55 7.00
N PHE A 84 0.71 14.32 6.48
CA PHE A 84 1.82 13.86 5.63
C PHE A 84 1.90 14.65 4.32
N LEU A 85 0.75 14.96 3.73
CA LEU A 85 0.68 15.79 2.53
C LEU A 85 1.28 17.17 2.78
N GLN A 86 0.88 17.85 3.85
CA GLN A 86 1.44 19.15 4.21
C GLN A 86 2.95 19.10 4.47
N LYS A 87 3.42 18.04 5.15
CA LYS A 87 4.85 17.81 5.42
C LYS A 87 5.65 17.71 4.13
N ILE A 88 5.21 16.89 3.17
CA ILE A 88 5.92 16.70 1.90
C ILE A 88 5.82 17.95 1.03
N THR A 89 4.63 18.54 0.87
CA THR A 89 4.43 19.79 0.11
C THR A 89 5.31 20.93 0.64
N TYR A 90 5.44 21.06 1.97
CA TYR A 90 6.35 22.04 2.56
C TYR A 90 7.82 21.79 2.16
N LYS A 91 8.28 20.53 2.23
CA LYS A 91 9.65 20.18 1.81
C LYS A 91 9.89 20.49 0.33
N ILE A 92 8.91 20.20 -0.52
CA ILE A 92 8.96 20.50 -1.96
C ILE A 92 9.12 22.00 -2.18
N ASN A 93 8.18 22.80 -1.68
CA ASN A 93 8.16 24.24 -1.90
C ASN A 93 9.39 24.97 -1.33
N LYS A 94 10.04 24.39 -0.31
CA LYS A 94 11.18 25.02 0.36
C LYS A 94 12.54 24.58 -0.20
N TYR A 95 12.66 23.34 -0.67
CA TYR A 95 13.96 22.73 -0.94
C TYR A 95 14.11 22.11 -2.33
N ASN A 96 13.03 21.90 -3.10
CA ASN A 96 13.11 21.22 -4.40
C ASN A 96 12.91 22.17 -5.58
N THR A 97 13.96 22.93 -5.91
CA THR A 97 13.98 23.88 -7.03
C THR A 97 13.85 23.22 -8.41
N TYR A 98 14.27 21.95 -8.53
CA TYR A 98 14.10 21.15 -9.75
C TYR A 98 12.62 20.85 -9.98
N LEU A 99 11.94 20.33 -8.96
CA LEU A 99 10.51 20.03 -9.02
C LEU A 99 9.67 21.30 -9.23
N ASP A 100 10.02 22.42 -8.60
CA ASP A 100 9.39 23.72 -8.88
C ASP A 100 9.48 24.11 -10.36
N SER A 101 10.63 23.84 -10.99
CA SER A 101 10.85 24.11 -12.41
C SER A 101 10.02 23.20 -13.29
N LEU A 102 9.89 21.91 -12.94
CA LEU A 102 9.00 20.97 -13.63
C LEU A 102 7.53 21.39 -13.50
N ILE A 103 7.08 21.76 -12.30
CA ILE A 103 5.71 22.22 -12.05
C ILE A 103 5.38 23.47 -12.88
N ARG A 104 6.30 24.45 -12.96
CA ARG A 104 6.12 25.63 -13.82
C ARG A 104 5.99 25.27 -15.30
N LYS A 105 6.82 24.33 -15.79
CA LYS A 105 6.73 23.85 -17.17
C LYS A 105 5.40 23.12 -17.43
N TYR A 106 4.99 22.25 -16.51
CA TYR A 106 3.71 21.55 -16.58
C TYR A 106 2.52 22.52 -16.62
N LYS A 107 2.49 23.52 -15.73
CA LYS A 107 1.44 24.56 -15.71
C LYS A 107 1.32 25.34 -17.02
N LYS A 108 2.41 25.49 -17.76
CA LYS A 108 2.44 26.21 -19.03
C LYS A 108 1.97 25.34 -20.21
N ASN A 109 2.38 24.07 -20.23
CA ASN A 109 2.28 23.23 -21.44
C ASN A 109 1.30 22.06 -21.29
N GLY A 110 0.91 21.68 -20.06
CA GLY A 110 0.04 20.54 -19.78
C GLY A 110 0.58 19.18 -20.23
N GLY A 111 1.88 19.08 -20.49
CA GLY A 111 2.50 17.91 -21.12
C GLY A 111 2.56 16.69 -20.20
N ILE A 112 2.33 15.51 -20.79
CA ILE A 112 2.33 14.23 -20.08
C ILE A 112 3.74 13.84 -19.60
N GLU A 113 4.78 14.25 -20.32
CA GLU A 113 6.16 13.98 -19.97
C GLU A 113 6.57 14.78 -18.72
N GLU A 114 6.16 16.04 -18.61
CA GLU A 114 6.38 16.82 -17.40
C GLU A 114 5.63 16.22 -16.20
N TYR A 115 4.40 15.72 -16.40
CA TYR A 115 3.66 15.04 -15.33
C TYR A 115 4.39 13.79 -14.84
N ARG A 116 4.88 12.96 -15.76
CA ARG A 116 5.66 11.75 -15.43
C ARG A 116 6.94 12.10 -14.66
N ALA A 117 7.67 13.11 -15.11
CA ALA A 117 8.88 13.57 -14.43
C ALA A 117 8.59 14.08 -13.01
N ILE A 118 7.48 14.82 -12.81
CA ILE A 118 7.03 15.27 -11.48
C ILE A 118 6.74 14.06 -10.58
N LYS A 119 5.97 13.07 -11.08
CA LYS A 119 5.63 11.86 -10.34
C LYS A 119 6.89 11.10 -9.91
N GLN A 120 7.81 10.85 -10.86
CA GLN A 120 9.05 10.12 -10.60
C GLN A 120 9.93 10.83 -9.57
N GLU A 121 10.14 12.14 -9.72
CA GLU A 121 10.94 12.93 -8.78
C GLU A 121 10.35 12.91 -7.36
N ILE A 122 9.02 12.94 -7.23
CA ILE A 122 8.35 12.83 -5.93
C ILE A 122 8.56 11.42 -5.33
N GLU A 123 8.38 10.38 -6.14
CA GLU A 123 8.55 8.99 -5.73
C GLU A 123 9.96 8.69 -5.22
N GLU A 124 10.98 9.16 -5.95
CA GLU A 124 12.38 8.89 -5.63
C GLU A 124 12.85 9.76 -4.45
N ARG A 125 12.65 11.08 -4.50
CA ARG A 125 13.20 11.99 -3.48
C ARG A 125 12.50 11.87 -2.13
N TYR A 126 11.19 11.62 -2.13
CA TYR A 126 10.39 11.52 -0.91
C TYR A 126 10.02 10.07 -0.57
N LEU A 127 10.72 9.09 -1.14
CA LEU A 127 10.48 7.67 -0.95
C LEU A 127 10.30 7.29 0.53
N LYS A 128 11.17 7.81 1.40
CA LYS A 128 11.11 7.54 2.84
C LYS A 128 9.84 8.09 3.49
N ASP A 129 9.50 9.36 3.25
CA ASP A 129 8.27 9.95 3.81
C ASP A 129 7.00 9.25 3.28
N ILE A 130 7.05 8.77 2.02
CA ILE A 130 5.96 7.99 1.41
C ILE A 130 5.87 6.61 2.06
N ASN A 131 6.99 5.91 2.23
CA ASN A 131 7.02 4.58 2.84
C ASN A 131 6.59 4.65 4.32
N ASP A 132 7.05 5.63 5.08
CA ASP A 132 6.64 5.84 6.48
C ASP A 132 5.12 6.03 6.61
N PHE A 133 4.47 6.58 5.58
CA PHE A 133 3.03 6.78 5.56
C PHE A 133 2.29 5.52 5.09
N ILE A 134 2.65 4.99 3.92
CA ILE A 134 1.94 3.88 3.26
C ILE A 134 2.19 2.55 3.97
N LEU A 135 3.41 2.30 4.43
CA LEU A 135 3.82 1.07 5.09
C LEU A 135 3.80 1.20 6.63
N SER A 136 2.91 2.02 7.17
CA SER A 136 2.86 2.38 8.59
C SER A 136 2.59 1.21 9.55
N GLU A 137 2.12 0.07 9.05
CA GLU A 137 1.89 -1.16 9.82
C GLU A 137 3.03 -2.19 9.66
N ILE A 138 4.10 -1.83 8.95
CA ILE A 138 5.22 -2.72 8.61
C ILE A 138 6.51 -2.18 9.25
N GLU A 139 7.28 -3.09 9.85
CA GLU A 139 8.66 -2.78 10.21
C GLU A 139 9.51 -2.82 8.94
N ILE A 140 9.82 -1.64 8.40
CA ILE A 140 10.49 -1.50 7.11
C ILE A 140 11.93 -2.01 7.20
N ASN A 141 12.23 -3.05 6.41
CA ASN A 141 13.59 -3.36 6.01
C ASN A 141 13.90 -2.64 4.69
N GLU A 142 14.87 -1.72 4.70
CA GLU A 142 15.26 -0.93 3.52
C GLU A 142 15.74 -1.80 2.35
N ASP A 143 16.32 -2.97 2.62
CA ASP A 143 16.87 -3.88 1.59
C ASP A 143 15.79 -4.53 0.72
N ILE A 144 14.57 -4.68 1.26
CA ILE A 144 13.47 -5.39 0.61
C ILE A 144 12.18 -4.56 0.55
N VAL A 145 12.25 -3.25 0.75
CA VAL A 145 11.06 -2.38 0.87
C VAL A 145 10.08 -2.51 -0.31
N ASN A 146 10.60 -2.73 -1.51
CA ASN A 146 9.79 -2.89 -2.72
C ASN A 146 8.94 -4.17 -2.69
N THR A 147 9.33 -5.20 -1.94
CA THR A 147 8.58 -6.46 -1.86
C THR A 147 7.31 -6.34 -1.02
N TYR A 148 7.19 -5.29 -0.20
CA TYR A 148 5.99 -5.06 0.62
C TYR A 148 4.80 -4.51 -0.17
N TYR A 149 5.08 -3.86 -1.31
CA TYR A 149 4.04 -3.26 -2.16
C TYR A 149 3.37 -4.31 -3.04
N GLY A 150 2.14 -4.70 -2.69
CA GLY A 150 1.23 -5.41 -3.58
C GLY A 150 0.26 -4.46 -4.29
N GLU A 151 -0.76 -5.00 -4.95
CA GLU A 151 -1.72 -4.23 -5.74
C GLU A 151 -2.41 -3.13 -4.89
N TYR A 152 -2.80 -3.44 -3.65
CA TYR A 152 -3.55 -2.51 -2.82
C TYR A 152 -2.69 -1.33 -2.34
N LEU A 153 -1.50 -1.60 -1.82
CA LEU A 153 -0.58 -0.57 -1.33
C LEU A 153 0.02 0.23 -2.49
N ILE A 154 0.22 -0.37 -3.66
CA ILE A 154 0.56 0.38 -4.90
C ILE A 154 -0.55 1.39 -5.19
N SER A 155 -1.82 0.95 -5.24
CA SER A 155 -2.94 1.86 -5.46
C SER A 155 -3.01 2.98 -4.42
N LYS A 156 -2.78 2.69 -3.13
CA LYS A 156 -2.72 3.72 -2.07
C LYS A 156 -1.55 4.68 -2.23
N LYS A 157 -0.37 4.18 -2.60
CA LYS A 157 0.80 5.00 -2.90
C LYS A 157 0.52 5.94 -4.06
N GLU A 158 -0.06 5.44 -5.16
CA GLU A 158 -0.42 6.26 -6.32
C GLU A 158 -1.44 7.35 -5.98
N ASP A 159 -2.52 6.99 -5.28
CA ASP A 159 -3.51 7.96 -4.79
C ASP A 159 -2.88 9.06 -3.94
N PHE A 160 -1.93 8.70 -3.08
CA PHE A 160 -1.24 9.63 -2.22
C PHE A 160 -0.33 10.57 -3.01
N ILE A 161 0.49 10.04 -3.94
CA ILE A 161 1.35 10.85 -4.80
C ILE A 161 0.55 11.79 -5.69
N ASN A 162 -0.52 11.31 -6.30
CA ASN A 162 -1.42 12.15 -7.08
C ASN A 162 -2.00 13.28 -6.21
N SER A 163 -2.33 13.00 -4.95
CA SER A 163 -2.79 14.03 -4.02
C SER A 163 -1.71 15.08 -3.72
N ILE A 164 -0.43 14.68 -3.59
CA ILE A 164 0.69 15.61 -3.43
C ILE A 164 0.79 16.51 -4.66
N ILE A 165 0.78 15.92 -5.86
CA ILE A 165 0.85 16.63 -7.13
C ILE A 165 -0.29 17.65 -7.26
N SER A 166 -1.53 17.25 -6.97
CA SER A 166 -2.69 18.15 -6.99
C SER A 166 -2.62 19.30 -5.99
N ASN A 167 -1.82 19.21 -4.92
CA ASN A 167 -1.60 20.34 -4.01
C ASN A 167 -0.46 21.27 -4.44
N LEU A 168 0.36 20.86 -5.41
CA LEU A 168 1.46 21.66 -5.96
C LEU A 168 1.05 22.42 -7.22
N ILE A 169 0.10 21.86 -7.97
CA ILE A 169 -0.44 22.44 -9.21
C ILE A 169 -1.57 23.42 -8.86
#